data_AF-A0A5N5TB35-F1
#
_entry.id   AF-A0A5N5TB35-F1
#
_cell.length_a   1.000
_cell.length_b   1.000
_cell.length_c   1.000
_cell.angle_alpha   90.00
_cell.angle_beta   90.00
_cell.angle_gamma   90.00
#
_symmetry.space_group_name_H-M   'P 1'
#
loop_
_entity.id
_entity.type
_entity.pdbx_description
1 polymer ?
#
loop_
_entity_poly.entity_id
_entity_poly.type
_entity_poly.pdbx_seq_one_letter_code
_entity_poly.pdbx_strand_id
1 'polypeptide(L)'
;NPEGENPSLWRVLFMTYRKRLFYAGLWKLFGDVLNVVGPVVILPIVNYVRQIQEGTLVLRGEFRNKIYYVGWMEFIENGWTLAFLAFVASILQSNFSQESARIGANEGIRAKTALQAKLFDKTLKMSVSGAKCFKENDNEASEDFADCADTGNALNYVLKDTENIMMLFMHCHYVWAIPLKV
;
A
#
# COMPACT_ATOMS: atom_id res chain seq x y z
N ASN A 1 -17.71 10.33 31.23
CA ASN A 1 -18.93 9.63 30.80
C ASN A 1 -19.00 9.67 29.27
N PRO A 2 -18.56 8.64 28.51
CA PRO A 2 -18.60 8.70 27.06
C PRO A 2 -19.76 7.83 26.53
N GLU A 3 -21.00 8.25 26.80
CA GLU A 3 -22.22 7.60 26.28
C GLU A 3 -22.96 8.47 25.25
N GLY A 4 -22.28 9.47 24.65
CA GLY A 4 -22.91 10.46 23.76
C GLY A 4 -22.36 10.58 22.35
N GLU A 5 -21.25 9.93 22.00
CA GLU A 5 -20.73 9.95 20.61
C GLU A 5 -20.98 8.59 19.96
N ASN A 6 -21.83 8.56 18.92
CA ASN A 6 -21.97 7.41 18.04
C ASN A 6 -20.59 7.02 17.51
N PRO A 7 -20.00 5.87 17.91
CA PRO A 7 -18.65 5.53 17.50
C PRO A 7 -18.66 5.25 16.00
N SER A 8 -18.01 6.12 15.22
CA SER A 8 -17.89 5.91 13.78
C SER A 8 -16.95 4.74 13.50
N LEU A 9 -17.46 3.75 12.77
CA LEU A 9 -16.70 2.56 12.34
C LEU A 9 -15.43 2.97 11.57
N TRP A 10 -15.53 4.05 10.79
CA TRP A 10 -14.41 4.70 10.11
C TRP A 10 -13.30 5.16 11.05
N ARG A 11 -13.63 5.82 12.17
CA ARG A 11 -12.63 6.27 13.14
C ARG A 11 -11.92 5.08 13.78
N VAL A 12 -12.64 4.02 14.12
CA VAL A 12 -12.07 2.82 14.75
C VAL A 12 -11.12 2.10 13.78
N LEU A 13 -11.57 1.87 12.54
CA LEU A 13 -10.74 1.29 11.47
C LEU A 13 -9.48 2.12 11.23
N PHE A 14 -9.64 3.43 11.02
CA PHE A 14 -8.52 4.30 10.72
C PHE A 14 -7.52 4.37 11.88
N MET A 15 -8.00 4.52 13.12
CA MET A 15 -7.13 4.57 14.31
C MET A 15 -6.34 3.27 14.52
N THR A 16 -6.93 2.13 14.14
CA THR A 16 -6.34 0.79 14.28
C THR A 16 -5.25 0.54 13.23
N TYR A 17 -5.51 0.86 11.96
CA TYR A 17 -4.62 0.47 10.85
C TYR A 17 -3.67 1.59 10.36
N ARG A 18 -3.89 2.86 10.74
CA ARG A 18 -3.12 4.02 10.23
C ARG A 18 -1.60 3.88 10.32
N LYS A 19 -1.07 3.34 11.43
CA LYS A 19 0.39 3.26 11.64
C LYS A 19 1.03 2.33 10.61
N ARG A 20 0.40 1.19 10.35
CA ARG A 20 0.91 0.17 9.43
C ARG A 20 0.73 0.58 7.97
N LEU A 21 -0.37 1.26 7.65
CA LEU A 21 -0.56 1.89 6.35
C LEU A 21 0.49 2.98 6.06
N PHE A 22 0.84 3.77 7.07
CA PHE A 22 1.89 4.78 6.93
C PHE A 22 3.25 4.12 6.63
N TYR A 23 3.62 3.05 7.34
CA TYR A 23 4.84 2.29 7.03
C TYR A 23 4.82 1.69 5.62
N ALA A 24 3.68 1.12 5.17
CA ALA A 24 3.53 0.63 3.80
C ALA A 24 3.73 1.76 2.77
N GLY A 25 3.13 2.92 3.03
CA GLY A 25 3.30 4.12 2.19
C GLY A 25 4.73 4.61 2.12
N LEU A 26 5.45 4.59 3.24
CA LEU A 26 6.85 5.00 3.30
C LEU A 26 7.76 4.08 2.48
N TRP A 27 7.60 2.76 2.60
CA TRP A 27 8.33 1.80 1.75
C TRP A 27 8.01 2.00 0.26
N LYS A 28 6.76 2.31 -0.05
CA LYS A 28 6.36 2.59 -1.42
C LYS A 28 7.02 3.87 -1.96
N LEU A 29 7.09 4.92 -1.15
CA LEU A 29 7.77 6.16 -1.50
C LEU A 29 9.24 5.93 -1.84
N PHE A 30 9.96 5.15 -1.02
CA PHE A 30 11.35 4.78 -1.33
C PHE A 30 11.47 4.02 -2.66
N GLY A 31 10.57 3.08 -2.92
CA GLY A 31 10.53 2.37 -4.20
C GLY A 31 10.28 3.31 -5.39
N ASP A 32 9.34 4.24 -5.26
CA ASP A 32 9.02 5.19 -6.33
C ASP A 32 10.16 6.21 -6.58
N VAL A 33 10.90 6.63 -5.55
CA VAL A 33 12.12 7.44 -5.72
C VAL A 33 13.21 6.68 -6.47
N LEU A 34 13.41 5.39 -6.14
CA LEU A 34 14.40 4.56 -6.84
C LEU A 34 14.01 4.30 -8.30
N ASN A 35 12.72 4.29 -8.62
CA ASN A 35 12.25 4.15 -10.01
C ASN A 35 12.67 5.34 -10.90
N VAL A 36 12.93 6.52 -10.32
CA VAL A 36 13.42 7.70 -11.05
C VAL A 36 14.91 7.57 -11.41
N VAL A 37 15.67 6.73 -10.70
CA VAL A 37 17.10 6.54 -10.97
C VAL A 37 17.32 6.01 -12.39
N GLY A 38 16.54 5.04 -12.83
CA GLY A 38 16.62 4.46 -14.18
C GLY A 38 16.66 5.49 -15.32
N PRO A 39 15.64 6.35 -15.48
CA PRO A 39 15.64 7.38 -16.51
C PRO A 39 16.72 8.45 -16.32
N VAL A 40 17.05 8.81 -15.08
CA VAL A 40 18.05 9.86 -14.79
C VAL A 40 19.47 9.43 -15.17
N VAL A 41 19.84 8.16 -14.99
CA VAL A 41 21.21 7.69 -15.27
C VAL A 41 21.53 7.51 -16.76
N ILE A 42 20.53 7.40 -17.64
CA ILE A 42 20.74 7.10 -19.06
C ILE A 42 21.56 8.20 -19.74
N LEU A 43 21.19 9.47 -19.55
CA LEU A 43 21.87 10.60 -20.19
C LEU A 43 23.35 10.73 -19.77
N PRO A 44 23.69 10.70 -18.46
CA PRO A 44 25.09 10.66 -18.02
C PRO A 44 25.89 9.49 -18.58
N ILE A 45 25.32 8.28 -18.66
CA ILE A 45 26.00 7.11 -19.22
C ILE A 45 26.33 7.32 -20.70
N VAL A 46 25.38 7.84 -21.49
CA VAL A 46 25.61 8.13 -22.91
C VAL A 46 26.69 9.20 -23.10
N ASN A 47 26.65 10.26 -22.28
CA ASN A 47 27.67 11.31 -22.30
C ASN A 47 29.06 10.77 -21.94
N TYR A 48 29.15 9.86 -20.98
CA TYR A 48 30.40 9.20 -20.59
C TYR A 48 30.99 8.36 -21.74
N VAL A 49 30.16 7.56 -22.41
CA VAL A 49 30.59 6.78 -23.59
C VAL A 49 31.07 7.69 -24.71
N ARG A 50 30.37 8.81 -24.97
CA ARG A 50 30.79 9.79 -25.97
C ARG A 50 32.17 10.39 -25.65
N GLN A 51 32.39 10.80 -24.40
CA GLN A 51 33.68 11.38 -23.97
C GLN A 51 34.83 10.37 -24.06
N ILE A 52 34.58 9.08 -23.80
CA ILE A 52 35.57 8.02 -24.02
C ILE A 52 35.95 7.95 -25.50
N GLN A 53 34.96 7.94 -26.38
CA GLN A 53 35.18 7.80 -27.82
C GLN A 53 35.90 9.01 -28.43
N GLU A 54 35.59 10.21 -27.94
CA GLU A 54 36.25 11.47 -28.34
C GLU A 54 37.60 11.67 -27.65
N GLY A 55 37.95 10.86 -26.64
CA GLY A 55 39.18 10.97 -25.87
C GLY A 55 39.28 12.20 -24.97
N THR A 56 38.16 12.89 -24.71
CA THR A 56 38.10 14.16 -23.98
C THR A 56 37.72 13.99 -22.50
N LEU A 57 37.97 12.82 -21.92
CA LEU A 57 37.64 12.56 -20.51
C LEU A 57 38.39 13.54 -19.59
N VAL A 58 37.64 14.32 -18.81
CA VAL A 58 38.20 15.27 -17.84
C VAL A 58 38.33 14.60 -16.49
N LEU A 59 39.55 14.31 -16.07
CA LEU A 59 39.87 13.84 -14.71
C LEU A 59 39.85 15.04 -13.76
N ARG A 60 38.85 15.10 -12.88
CA ARG A 60 38.62 16.22 -11.95
C ARG A 60 39.10 15.91 -10.51
N GLY A 61 39.61 14.72 -10.27
CA GLY A 61 40.09 14.27 -8.95
C GLY A 61 41.30 15.04 -8.44
N GLU A 62 41.53 14.98 -7.13
CA GLU A 62 42.71 15.58 -6.49
C GLU A 62 43.88 14.60 -6.51
N PHE A 63 45.04 15.07 -6.96
CA PHE A 63 46.31 14.37 -6.76
C PHE A 63 46.94 14.82 -5.44
N ARG A 64 47.00 13.91 -4.46
CA ARG A 64 47.77 14.09 -3.22
C ARG A 64 48.79 12.97 -3.08
N ASN A 65 50.04 13.30 -2.77
CA ASN A 65 51.11 12.32 -2.51
C ASN A 65 51.28 11.25 -3.60
N LYS A 66 51.16 11.63 -4.89
CA LYS A 66 51.18 10.72 -6.06
C LYS A 66 50.05 9.67 -6.11
N ILE A 67 49.04 9.79 -5.26
CA ILE A 67 47.83 8.97 -5.28
C ILE A 67 46.69 9.82 -5.85
N TYR A 68 45.93 9.23 -6.78
CA TYR A 68 44.75 9.86 -7.36
C TYR A 68 43.52 9.54 -6.50
N TYR A 69 42.84 10.58 -6.01
CA TYR A 69 41.59 10.43 -5.29
C TYR A 69 40.43 10.83 -6.20
N VAL A 70 39.57 9.86 -6.49
CA VAL A 70 38.34 10.08 -7.26
C VAL A 70 37.37 10.90 -6.42
N GLY A 71 36.95 12.06 -6.94
CA GLY A 71 35.95 12.90 -6.30
C GLY A 71 34.54 12.33 -6.43
N TRP A 72 33.60 12.78 -5.58
CA TRP A 72 32.20 12.34 -5.64
C TRP A 72 31.53 12.60 -7.00
N MET A 73 31.81 13.75 -7.62
CA MET A 73 31.25 14.09 -8.93
C MET A 73 31.79 13.18 -10.02
N GLU A 74 33.09 12.92 -10.02
CA GLU A 74 33.73 12.00 -10.98
C GLU A 74 33.25 10.55 -10.78
N PHE A 75 32.99 10.15 -9.53
CA PHE A 75 32.42 8.84 -9.23
C PHE A 75 30.99 8.70 -9.79
N ILE A 76 30.17 9.75 -9.75
CA ILE A 76 28.80 9.74 -10.28
C ILE A 76 28.79 9.99 -11.80
N GLU A 77 29.82 10.56 -12.39
CA GLU A 77 29.94 10.75 -13.85
C GLU A 77 30.49 9.51 -14.57
N ASN A 78 31.11 8.57 -13.84
CA ASN A 78 31.60 7.34 -14.42
C ASN A 78 30.43 6.42 -14.83
N GLY A 79 30.38 6.05 -16.11
CA GLY A 79 29.28 5.25 -16.65
C GLY A 79 29.18 3.84 -16.04
N TRP A 80 30.30 3.23 -15.64
CA TRP A 80 30.31 1.91 -15.03
C TRP A 80 29.73 1.91 -13.62
N THR A 81 30.08 2.91 -12.81
CA THR A 81 29.55 3.07 -11.45
C THR A 81 28.07 3.43 -11.49
N LEU A 82 27.63 4.26 -12.43
CA LEU A 82 26.22 4.56 -12.67
C LEU A 82 25.42 3.33 -13.09
N ALA A 83 25.96 2.50 -13.99
CA ALA A 83 25.31 1.26 -14.40
C ALA A 83 25.13 0.30 -13.21
N PHE A 84 26.17 0.16 -12.39
CA PHE A 84 26.09 -0.63 -11.16
C PHE A 84 25.09 -0.05 -10.15
N LEU A 85 25.09 1.28 -9.95
CA LEU A 85 24.16 1.96 -9.08
C LEU A 85 22.71 1.76 -9.55
N ALA A 86 22.45 1.86 -10.86
CA ALA A 86 21.14 1.64 -11.44
C ALA A 86 20.66 0.19 -11.26
N PHE A 87 21.56 -0.79 -11.36
CA PHE A 87 21.28 -2.18 -11.07
C PHE A 87 20.86 -2.38 -9.60
N VAL A 88 21.66 -1.86 -8.65
CA VAL A 88 21.35 -1.92 -7.22
C VAL A 88 20.04 -1.20 -6.91
N ALA A 89 19.82 -0.02 -7.48
CA ALA A 89 18.59 0.75 -7.33
C ALA A 89 17.37 -0.03 -7.84
N SER A 90 17.48 -0.72 -8.98
CA SER A 90 16.39 -1.53 -9.55
C SER A 90 16.03 -2.73 -8.66
N ILE A 91 17.02 -3.38 -8.06
CA ILE A 91 16.79 -4.45 -7.09
C ILE A 91 16.09 -3.89 -5.85
N LEU A 92 16.61 -2.81 -5.27
CA LEU A 92 16.03 -2.19 -4.06
C LEU A 92 14.61 -1.67 -4.30
N GLN A 93 14.37 -1.04 -5.45
CA GLN A 93 13.04 -0.62 -5.89
C GLN A 93 12.07 -1.81 -5.88
N SER A 94 12.47 -2.91 -6.51
CA SER A 94 11.63 -4.10 -6.63
C SER A 94 11.32 -4.70 -5.26
N ASN A 95 12.29 -4.73 -4.35
CA ASN A 95 12.11 -5.22 -2.99
C ASN A 95 11.17 -4.32 -2.17
N PHE A 96 11.41 -3.01 -2.15
CA PHE A 96 10.57 -2.07 -1.39
C PHE A 96 9.15 -1.99 -1.93
N SER A 97 8.97 -2.03 -3.25
CA SER A 97 7.64 -2.06 -3.85
C SER A 97 6.90 -3.35 -3.48
N GLN A 98 7.57 -4.51 -3.51
CA GLN A 98 6.96 -5.78 -3.10
C GLN A 98 6.62 -5.79 -1.60
N GLU A 99 7.51 -5.29 -0.74
CA GLU A 99 7.27 -5.25 0.70
C GLU A 99 6.11 -4.32 1.05
N SER A 100 6.02 -3.15 0.41
CA SER A 100 4.89 -2.23 0.58
C SER A 100 3.56 -2.89 0.18
N ALA A 101 3.53 -3.61 -0.94
CA ALA A 101 2.35 -4.34 -1.41
C ALA A 101 1.95 -5.46 -0.44
N ARG A 102 2.93 -6.20 0.08
CA ARG A 102 2.72 -7.26 1.07
C ARG A 102 2.13 -6.71 2.37
N ILE A 103 2.67 -5.61 2.89
CA ILE A 103 2.13 -4.97 4.11
C ILE A 103 0.72 -4.47 3.85
N GLY A 104 0.47 -3.79 2.71
CA GLY A 104 -0.86 -3.30 2.33
C GLY A 104 -1.90 -4.42 2.22
N ALA A 105 -1.55 -5.52 1.56
CA ALA A 105 -2.41 -6.70 1.43
C ALA A 105 -2.73 -7.34 2.79
N ASN A 106 -1.72 -7.50 3.65
CA ASN A 106 -1.92 -8.09 4.99
C ASN A 106 -2.86 -7.25 5.86
N GLU A 107 -2.72 -5.92 5.85
CA GLU A 107 -3.61 -5.06 6.63
C GLU A 107 -5.02 -5.00 6.03
N GLY A 108 -5.15 -5.03 4.70
CA GLY A 108 -6.45 -5.18 4.04
C GLY A 108 -7.19 -6.46 4.47
N ILE A 109 -6.53 -7.62 4.38
CA ILE A 109 -7.11 -8.91 4.78
C ILE A 109 -7.50 -8.91 6.26
N ARG A 110 -6.67 -8.32 7.13
CA ARG A 110 -6.99 -8.19 8.56
C ARG A 110 -8.21 -7.31 8.81
N ALA A 111 -8.35 -6.20 8.09
CA ALA A 111 -9.51 -5.34 8.19
C ALA A 111 -10.78 -6.06 7.70
N LYS A 112 -10.71 -6.76 6.56
CA LYS A 112 -11.81 -7.57 6.02
C LYS A 112 -12.28 -8.62 7.00
N THR A 113 -11.35 -9.46 7.50
CA THR A 113 -11.70 -10.57 8.39
C THR A 113 -12.29 -10.09 9.72
N ALA A 114 -11.79 -8.98 10.27
CA ALA A 114 -12.35 -8.37 11.47
C ALA A 114 -13.78 -7.82 11.25
N LEU A 115 -14.02 -7.14 10.12
CA LEU A 115 -15.35 -6.64 9.77
C LEU A 115 -16.34 -7.78 9.54
N GLN A 116 -15.95 -8.78 8.74
CA GLN A 116 -16.78 -9.94 8.45
C GLN A 116 -17.16 -10.67 9.73
N ALA A 117 -16.20 -10.96 10.62
CA ALA A 117 -16.48 -11.62 11.89
C ALA A 117 -17.50 -10.84 12.74
N LYS A 118 -17.38 -9.50 12.79
CA LYS A 118 -18.30 -8.66 13.56
C LYS A 118 -19.70 -8.58 12.93
N LEU A 119 -19.77 -8.56 11.61
CA LEU A 119 -21.02 -8.55 10.85
C LEU A 119 -21.76 -9.89 10.97
N PHE A 120 -21.05 -11.01 10.90
CA PHE A 120 -21.64 -12.33 11.12
C PHE A 120 -22.17 -12.49 12.55
N ASP A 121 -21.41 -12.08 13.57
CA ASP A 121 -21.88 -12.08 14.97
C ASP A 121 -23.15 -11.25 15.15
N LYS A 122 -23.22 -10.06 14.52
CA LYS A 122 -24.40 -9.20 14.57
C LYS A 122 -25.60 -9.83 13.87
N THR A 123 -25.39 -10.40 12.69
CA THR A 123 -26.46 -11.02 11.88
C THR A 123 -27.04 -12.25 12.56
N LEU A 124 -26.19 -13.11 13.12
CA LEU A 124 -26.63 -14.28 13.88
C LEU A 124 -27.45 -13.87 15.12
N LYS A 125 -27.03 -12.84 15.85
CA LYS A 125 -27.78 -12.32 17.00
C LYS A 125 -29.12 -11.72 16.60
N MET A 126 -29.19 -11.00 15.48
CA MET A 126 -30.46 -10.46 14.95
C MET A 126 -31.42 -11.57 14.53
N SER A 127 -30.94 -12.57 13.80
CA SER A 127 -31.73 -13.74 13.40
C SER A 127 -32.25 -14.53 14.60
N VAL A 128 -31.41 -14.78 15.62
CA VAL A 128 -31.84 -15.47 16.85
C VAL A 128 -32.78 -14.61 17.70
N SER A 129 -32.59 -13.29 17.73
CA SER A 129 -33.50 -12.38 18.46
C SER A 129 -34.87 -12.30 17.80
N GLY A 130 -34.94 -12.28 16.46
CA GLY A 130 -36.19 -12.40 15.72
C GLY A 130 -36.89 -13.73 16.01
N ALA A 131 -36.15 -14.85 15.94
CA ALA A 131 -36.68 -16.19 16.23
C ALA A 131 -37.14 -16.39 17.69
N LYS A 132 -36.56 -15.68 18.66
CA LYS A 132 -37.01 -15.70 20.06
C LYS A 132 -38.29 -14.89 20.28
N CYS A 133 -38.44 -13.75 19.61
CA CYS A 133 -39.65 -12.94 19.65
C CYS A 133 -40.85 -13.68 19.01
N PHE A 134 -40.59 -14.48 17.98
CA PHE A 134 -41.55 -15.40 17.36
C PHE A 134 -42.11 -16.46 18.33
N LYS A 135 -41.27 -16.99 19.22
CA LYS A 135 -41.67 -18.04 20.19
C LYS A 135 -42.63 -17.56 21.29
N GLU A 136 -42.85 -16.26 21.40
CA GLU A 136 -43.86 -15.67 22.31
C GLU A 136 -45.18 -15.30 21.61
N ASN A 137 -45.21 -15.24 20.27
CA ASN A 137 -46.37 -14.84 19.47
C ASN A 137 -46.70 -15.92 18.42
N ASP A 138 -47.41 -16.97 18.84
CA ASP A 138 -47.65 -18.22 18.10
C ASP A 138 -48.52 -18.15 16.81
N ASN A 139 -48.66 -17.02 16.11
CA ASN A 139 -49.53 -16.94 14.93
C ASN A 139 -49.00 -15.98 13.84
N GLU A 140 -48.10 -16.45 12.95
CA GLU A 140 -47.94 -16.02 11.53
C GLU A 140 -46.58 -16.49 10.97
N ALA A 141 -46.55 -17.65 10.30
CA ALA A 141 -45.30 -18.32 9.89
C ALA A 141 -44.82 -18.00 8.47
N SER A 142 -45.37 -16.96 7.81
CA SER A 142 -45.20 -16.74 6.36
C SER A 142 -44.42 -15.48 5.95
N GLU A 143 -44.40 -14.42 6.76
CA GLU A 143 -43.67 -13.17 6.42
C GLU A 143 -42.18 -13.21 6.80
N ASP A 144 -41.80 -13.99 7.82
CA ASP A 144 -40.43 -14.02 8.36
C ASP A 144 -39.41 -14.85 7.54
N PHE A 145 -39.85 -15.79 6.69
CA PHE A 145 -38.93 -16.40 5.71
C PHE A 145 -38.45 -15.36 4.70
N ALA A 146 -39.30 -14.36 4.40
CA ALA A 146 -38.92 -13.22 3.58
C ALA A 146 -38.00 -12.26 4.34
N ASP A 147 -38.21 -12.02 5.64
CA ASP A 147 -37.32 -11.16 6.47
C ASP A 147 -35.93 -11.79 6.72
N CYS A 148 -35.87 -13.11 6.93
CA CYS A 148 -34.61 -13.85 7.03
C CYS A 148 -33.88 -13.90 5.68
N ALA A 149 -34.62 -14.07 4.57
CA ALA A 149 -34.07 -13.96 3.22
C ALA A 149 -33.58 -12.54 2.91
N ASP A 150 -34.28 -11.51 3.38
CA ASP A 150 -33.89 -10.11 3.22
C ASP A 150 -32.66 -9.77 4.06
N THR A 151 -32.57 -10.31 5.28
CA THR A 151 -31.37 -10.25 6.12
C THR A 151 -30.16 -10.91 5.45
N GLY A 152 -30.36 -12.05 4.77
CA GLY A 152 -29.32 -12.72 3.99
C GLY A 152 -28.84 -11.89 2.79
N ASN A 153 -29.77 -11.25 2.08
CA ASN A 153 -29.45 -10.34 0.98
C ASN A 153 -28.71 -9.09 1.48
N ALA A 154 -29.19 -8.48 2.57
CA ALA A 154 -28.54 -7.35 3.23
C ALA A 154 -27.12 -7.69 3.66
N LEU A 155 -26.90 -8.85 4.27
CA LEU A 155 -25.56 -9.33 4.63
C LEU A 155 -24.67 -9.46 3.39
N ASN A 156 -25.17 -10.00 2.28
CA ASN A 156 -24.40 -10.12 1.05
C ASN A 156 -23.94 -8.75 0.50
N TYR A 157 -24.81 -7.73 0.52
CA TYR A 157 -24.43 -6.36 0.15
C TYR A 157 -23.36 -5.79 1.09
N VAL A 158 -23.53 -5.95 2.40
CA VAL A 158 -22.58 -5.42 3.40
C VAL A 158 -21.23 -6.16 3.34
N LEU A 159 -21.22 -7.45 3.00
CA LEU A 159 -19.99 -8.21 2.74
C LEU A 159 -19.27 -7.67 1.50
N LYS A 160 -20.00 -7.30 0.44
CA LYS A 160 -19.42 -6.66 -0.75
C LYS A 160 -18.85 -5.28 -0.41
N ASP A 161 -19.52 -4.50 0.43
CA ASP A 161 -18.99 -3.22 0.91
C ASP A 161 -17.74 -3.38 1.77
N THR A 162 -17.67 -4.44 2.58
CA THR A 162 -16.47 -4.79 3.35
C THR A 162 -15.29 -5.11 2.43
N GLU A 163 -15.55 -5.75 1.28
CA GLU A 163 -14.54 -5.99 0.25
C GLU A 163 -14.04 -4.68 -0.38
N ASN A 164 -14.96 -3.76 -0.67
CA ASN A 164 -14.60 -2.44 -1.20
C ASN A 164 -13.76 -1.63 -0.21
N ILE A 165 -14.10 -1.70 1.10
CA ILE A 165 -13.30 -1.09 2.16
C ILE A 165 -11.91 -1.71 2.20
N MET A 166 -11.79 -3.04 2.16
CA MET A 166 -10.49 -3.72 2.07
C MET A 166 -9.68 -3.22 0.88
N MET A 167 -10.29 -3.17 -0.31
CA MET A 167 -9.63 -2.69 -1.52
C MET A 167 -9.17 -1.24 -1.36
N LEU A 168 -9.94 -0.39 -0.69
CA LEU A 168 -9.53 0.98 -0.38
C LEU A 168 -8.31 1.04 0.54
N PHE A 169 -8.25 0.22 1.59
CA PHE A 169 -7.05 0.12 2.44
C PHE A 169 -5.83 -0.39 1.67
N MET A 170 -6.03 -1.36 0.77
CA MET A 170 -4.97 -1.95 -0.05
C MET A 170 -4.44 -0.97 -1.10
N HIS A 171 -5.30 -0.12 -1.67
CA HIS A 171 -4.96 0.82 -2.73
C HIS A 171 -4.81 2.28 -2.24
N CYS A 172 -4.93 2.55 -0.94
CA CYS A 172 -4.80 3.89 -0.37
C CYS A 172 -3.48 4.58 -0.76
N HIS A 173 -2.41 3.79 -0.93
CA HIS A 173 -1.11 4.30 -1.35
C HIS A 173 -1.06 4.83 -2.80
N TYR A 174 -2.01 4.45 -3.66
CA TYR A 174 -2.12 4.99 -5.01
C TYR A 174 -2.61 6.44 -5.03
N VAL A 175 -3.29 6.90 -3.97
CA VAL A 175 -3.80 8.28 -3.87
C VAL A 175 -2.66 9.31 -3.91
N TRP A 176 -1.49 8.98 -3.37
CA TRP A 176 -0.29 9.82 -3.47
C TRP A 176 0.70 9.34 -4.54
N ALA A 177 0.77 8.05 -4.85
CA ALA A 177 1.73 7.54 -5.83
C ALA A 177 1.39 7.90 -7.29
N ILE A 178 0.11 8.13 -7.62
CA ILE A 178 -0.31 8.51 -8.98
C ILE A 178 0.02 9.97 -9.31
N PRO A 179 -0.32 10.97 -8.47
CA PRO A 179 0.03 12.37 -8.74
C PRO A 179 1.55 12.63 -8.76
N LEU A 180 2.34 11.80 -8.06
CA LEU A 180 3.81 11.88 -8.07
C LEU A 180 4.44 11.26 -9.34
N LYS A 181 3.67 10.50 -10.12
CA LYS A 181 4.14 9.80 -11.33
C LYS A 181 3.73 10.49 -12.64
N VAL A 182 2.72 11.35 -12.60
CA VAL A 182 2.26 12.20 -13.72
C VAL A 182 3.00 13.53 -13.65
#